data_AF-A0AAC8Q1D8-F1
#
_entry.id   AF-A0AAC8Q1D8-F1
#
_cell.length_a   1.000
_cell.length_b   1.000
_cell.length_c   1.000
_cell.angle_alpha   90.00
_cell.angle_beta   90.00
_cell.angle_gamma   90.00
#
_symmetry.space_group_name_H-M   'P 1'
#
loop_
_entity.id
_entity.type
_entity.pdbx_description
1 polymer ?
#
loop_
_entity_poly.entity_id
_entity_poly.type
_entity_poly.pdbx_seq_one_letter_code
_entity_poly.pdbx_strand_id
1 'polypeptide(L)'
;MPETPLYDVGFYEDEDGSSPVFRWITKELSPAQRRSVTAALEELVAYMGPDVVRTDFGKNLGGGVIELRIRQSEEQVLKRVGKAPKQLHPEDEGEDILLRVFFHPHGQKKALVLHGYDKGQNPSKKHQQRQIALAEERLALFKQREKAKARKQPTAAKPQERK
;
A
#
# COMPACT_ATOMS: atom_id res chain seq x y z
N MET A 1 7.82 -8.57 15.77
CA MET A 1 7.65 -7.25 15.13
C MET A 1 8.49 -6.26 15.90
N PRO A 2 9.15 -5.28 15.25
CA PRO A 2 9.78 -4.17 15.97
C PRO A 2 8.73 -3.36 16.74
N GLU A 3 9.15 -2.56 17.73
CA GLU A 3 8.24 -1.73 18.54
C GLU A 3 7.62 -0.57 17.75
N THR A 4 8.28 -0.13 16.67
CA THR A 4 7.82 0.94 15.79
C THR A 4 7.80 0.53 14.32
N PRO A 5 6.95 1.14 13.48
CA PRO A 5 6.93 0.88 12.04
C PRO A 5 8.30 1.14 11.39
N LEU A 6 8.72 0.22 10.51
CA LEU A 6 9.96 0.36 9.73
C LEU A 6 9.75 1.17 8.45
N TYR A 7 8.51 1.23 7.95
CA TYR A 7 8.12 1.88 6.71
C TYR A 7 7.00 2.88 6.98
N ASP A 8 7.16 4.07 6.41
CA ASP A 8 6.10 5.05 6.26
C ASP A 8 5.21 4.65 5.08
N VAL A 9 3.91 4.47 5.31
CA VAL A 9 2.95 4.08 4.29
C VAL A 9 2.35 5.34 3.68
N GLY A 10 2.70 5.60 2.42
CA GLY A 10 2.18 6.73 1.66
C GLY A 10 1.29 6.27 0.51
N PHE A 11 0.39 7.13 0.04
CA PHE A 11 -0.43 6.84 -1.13
C PHE A 11 0.10 7.54 -2.37
N TYR A 12 -0.04 6.89 -3.53
CA TYR A 12 0.19 7.53 -4.82
C TYR A 12 -0.80 8.68 -5.00
N GLU A 13 -0.27 9.80 -5.49
CA GLU A 13 -1.02 10.96 -5.94
C GLU A 13 -0.84 11.11 -7.46
N ASP A 14 -1.94 11.33 -8.16
CA ASP A 14 -1.95 11.64 -9.58
C ASP A 14 -1.47 13.09 -9.85
N GLU A 15 -1.60 13.55 -11.09
CA GLU A 15 -1.13 14.88 -11.49
C GLU A 15 -1.93 16.02 -10.85
N ASP A 16 -3.18 15.74 -10.48
CA ASP A 16 -4.10 16.70 -9.87
C ASP A 16 -4.00 16.70 -8.33
N GLY A 17 -3.06 15.91 -7.77
CA GLY A 17 -2.92 15.71 -6.33
C GLY A 17 -4.00 14.82 -5.72
N SER A 18 -4.82 14.17 -6.55
CA SER A 18 -5.81 13.20 -6.09
C SER A 18 -5.11 11.89 -5.74
N SER A 19 -5.56 11.23 -4.67
CA SER A 19 -5.11 9.88 -4.31
C SER A 19 -6.20 8.85 -4.62
N PRO A 20 -6.10 8.11 -5.75
CA PRO A 20 -7.14 7.17 -6.15
C PRO A 20 -7.39 6.06 -5.13
N VAL A 21 -6.33 5.59 -4.45
CA VAL A 21 -6.47 4.53 -3.44
C VAL A 21 -7.16 5.05 -2.19
N PHE A 22 -6.79 6.25 -1.73
CA PHE A 22 -7.46 6.85 -0.58
C PHE A 22 -8.95 7.09 -0.87
N ARG A 23 -9.28 7.56 -2.09
CA ARG A 23 -10.67 7.67 -2.53
C ARG A 23 -11.38 6.33 -2.52
N TRP A 24 -10.79 5.28 -3.09
CA TRP A 24 -11.39 3.94 -3.09
C TRP A 24 -11.66 3.44 -1.67
N ILE A 25 -10.67 3.55 -0.76
CA ILE A 25 -10.81 3.15 0.65
C ILE A 25 -11.96 3.90 1.34
N THR A 26 -12.10 5.21 1.08
CA THR A 26 -13.05 6.07 1.79
C THR A 26 -14.44 6.15 1.17
N LYS A 27 -14.58 5.87 -0.14
CA LYS A 27 -15.83 6.06 -0.88
C LYS A 27 -16.46 4.77 -1.38
N GLU A 28 -15.69 3.70 -1.54
CA GLU A 28 -16.18 2.47 -2.19
C GLU A 28 -16.18 1.26 -1.25
N LEU A 29 -15.25 1.20 -0.29
CA LEU A 29 -15.20 0.10 0.67
C LEU A 29 -16.26 0.22 1.76
N SER A 30 -16.82 -0.93 2.15
CA SER A 30 -17.62 -1.07 3.38
C SER A 30 -16.78 -0.71 4.61
N PRO A 31 -17.42 -0.44 5.77
CA PRO A 31 -16.70 -0.24 7.02
C PRO A 31 -15.74 -1.39 7.39
N ALA A 32 -16.17 -2.65 7.26
CA ALA A 32 -15.35 -3.82 7.57
C ALA A 32 -14.14 -3.95 6.63
N GLN A 33 -14.37 -3.76 5.33
CA GLN A 33 -13.32 -3.77 4.31
C GLN A 33 -12.29 -2.67 4.56
N ARG A 34 -12.76 -1.45 4.89
CA ARG A 34 -11.91 -0.31 5.21
C ARG A 34 -11.01 -0.61 6.41
N ARG A 35 -11.58 -1.09 7.52
CA ARG A 35 -10.82 -1.51 8.71
C ARG A 35 -9.78 -2.57 8.38
N SER A 36 -10.17 -3.57 7.60
CA SER A 36 -9.26 -4.66 7.18
C SER A 36 -8.09 -4.16 6.34
N VAL A 37 -8.33 -3.22 5.41
CA VAL A 37 -7.25 -2.57 4.62
C VAL A 37 -6.36 -1.72 5.50
N THR A 38 -6.93 -0.89 6.35
CA THR A 38 -6.17 -0.04 7.27
C THR A 38 -5.27 -0.89 8.17
N ALA A 39 -5.81 -1.93 8.81
CA ALA A 39 -5.04 -2.84 9.64
C ALA A 39 -3.91 -3.52 8.85
N ALA A 40 -4.19 -4.02 7.64
CA ALA A 40 -3.16 -4.65 6.82
C ALA A 40 -2.04 -3.68 6.40
N LEU A 41 -2.39 -2.41 6.09
CA LEU A 41 -1.40 -1.39 5.77
C LEU A 41 -0.56 -1.02 6.99
N GLU A 42 -1.19 -0.75 8.13
CA GLU A 42 -0.53 -0.27 9.34
C GLU A 42 0.26 -1.36 10.07
N GLU A 43 -0.22 -2.61 10.05
CA GLU A 43 0.33 -3.69 10.87
C GLU A 43 1.20 -4.68 10.08
N LEU A 44 1.01 -4.75 8.77
CA LEU A 44 1.84 -5.60 7.92
C LEU A 44 2.78 -4.75 7.06
N VAL A 45 2.26 -3.83 6.25
CA VAL A 45 3.09 -3.06 5.32
C VAL A 45 4.01 -2.10 6.06
N ALA A 46 3.52 -1.39 7.08
CA ALA A 46 4.35 -0.44 7.82
C ALA A 46 5.49 -1.14 8.62
N TYR A 47 5.29 -2.37 9.08
CA TYR A 47 6.31 -3.11 9.84
C TYR A 47 7.22 -3.97 8.96
N MET A 48 6.70 -4.58 7.89
CA MET A 48 7.45 -5.54 7.05
C MET A 48 7.90 -4.95 5.71
N GLY A 49 7.19 -3.94 5.19
CA GLY A 49 7.40 -3.40 3.86
C GLY A 49 7.49 -4.51 2.80
N PRO A 50 8.59 -4.61 2.04
CA PRO A 50 8.76 -5.63 1.02
C PRO A 50 8.79 -7.06 1.57
N ASP A 51 9.17 -7.27 2.83
CA ASP A 51 9.25 -8.61 3.43
C ASP A 51 7.86 -9.25 3.64
N VAL A 52 6.77 -8.52 3.43
CA VAL A 52 5.41 -9.09 3.44
C VAL A 52 5.26 -10.24 2.43
N VAL A 53 6.07 -10.28 1.37
CA VAL A 53 6.12 -11.38 0.38
C VAL A 53 6.54 -12.72 0.97
N ARG A 54 7.11 -12.72 2.18
CA ARG A 54 7.47 -13.93 2.94
C ARG A 54 6.30 -14.49 3.75
N THR A 55 5.12 -13.84 3.68
CA THR A 55 3.88 -14.25 4.34
C THR A 55 2.82 -14.64 3.31
N ASP A 56 1.68 -15.17 3.78
CA ASP A 56 0.51 -15.45 2.96
C ASP A 56 -0.19 -14.18 2.41
N PHE A 57 0.12 -13.01 2.98
CA PHE A 57 -0.38 -11.72 2.53
C PHE A 57 0.35 -11.20 1.29
N GLY A 58 1.63 -11.50 1.09
CA GLY A 58 2.40 -10.87 0.01
C GLY A 58 2.53 -11.69 -1.27
N LYS A 59 2.63 -10.99 -2.42
CA LYS A 59 3.14 -11.54 -3.68
C LYS A 59 4.08 -10.54 -4.33
N ASN A 60 5.29 -10.95 -4.67
CA ASN A 60 6.10 -10.18 -5.60
C ASN A 60 5.56 -10.37 -7.02
N LEU A 61 5.17 -9.29 -7.69
CA LEU A 61 4.67 -9.33 -9.07
C LEU A 61 5.78 -9.07 -10.11
N GLY A 62 6.98 -8.70 -9.68
CA GLY A 62 8.00 -8.16 -10.57
C GLY A 62 7.80 -6.66 -10.84
N GLY A 63 8.68 -6.04 -11.63
CA GLY A 63 8.57 -4.61 -11.99
C GLY A 63 8.72 -3.61 -10.81
N GLY A 64 8.96 -4.12 -9.60
CA GLY A 64 8.97 -3.34 -8.35
C GLY A 64 7.59 -3.24 -7.68
N VAL A 65 6.57 -3.95 -8.15
CA VAL A 65 5.23 -3.95 -7.55
C VAL A 65 5.03 -5.20 -6.69
N ILE A 66 4.47 -5.01 -5.50
CA ILE A 66 4.07 -6.07 -4.57
C ILE A 66 2.55 -6.03 -4.40
N GLU A 67 1.91 -7.19 -4.51
CA GLU A 67 0.51 -7.39 -4.18
C GLU A 67 0.37 -7.80 -2.72
N LEU A 68 -0.40 -7.03 -1.97
CA LEU A 68 -0.94 -7.34 -0.65
C LEU A 68 -2.33 -7.97 -0.82
N ARG A 69 -2.46 -9.21 -0.38
CA ARG A 69 -3.67 -10.03 -0.45
C ARG A 69 -4.35 -10.04 0.90
N ILE A 70 -5.44 -9.31 1.00
CA ILE A 70 -6.22 -9.21 2.23
C ILE A 70 -7.43 -10.13 2.07
N ARG A 71 -7.47 -11.16 2.93
CA ARG A 71 -8.53 -12.18 2.95
C ARG A 71 -9.20 -12.32 4.31
N GLN A 72 -8.93 -11.36 5.18
CA GLN A 72 -9.13 -11.48 6.61
C GLN A 72 -9.69 -10.17 7.13
N SER A 73 -10.55 -10.26 8.15
CA SER A 73 -11.04 -9.10 8.88
C SER A 73 -9.92 -8.40 9.65
N GLU A 74 -10.16 -7.18 10.12
CA GLU A 74 -9.23 -6.46 11.01
C GLU A 74 -8.82 -7.32 12.21
N GLU A 75 -9.78 -7.93 12.92
CA GLU A 75 -9.49 -8.77 14.10
C GLU A 75 -8.53 -9.92 13.74
N GLN A 76 -8.76 -10.58 12.60
CA GLN A 76 -7.93 -11.68 12.14
C GLN A 76 -6.52 -11.21 11.77
N VAL A 77 -6.39 -10.04 11.12
CA VAL A 77 -5.08 -9.42 10.82
C VAL A 77 -4.34 -9.08 12.12
N LEU A 78 -5.02 -8.43 13.07
CA LEU A 78 -4.43 -8.06 14.36
C LEU A 78 -3.98 -9.28 15.15
N LYS A 79 -4.80 -10.34 15.17
CA LYS A 79 -4.46 -11.60 15.83
C LYS A 79 -3.20 -12.24 15.24
N ARG A 80 -3.01 -12.17 13.91
CA ARG A 80 -1.80 -12.69 13.23
C ARG A 80 -0.53 -11.98 13.68
N VAL A 81 -0.64 -10.71 14.10
CA VAL A 81 0.49 -9.91 14.58
C VAL A 81 0.57 -9.84 16.11
N GLY A 82 -0.24 -10.63 16.82
CA GLY A 82 -0.26 -10.70 18.29
C GLY A 82 -0.92 -9.50 18.97
N LYS A 83 -1.77 -8.76 18.26
CA LYS A 83 -2.52 -7.60 18.76
C LYS A 83 -4.02 -7.94 18.89
N ALA A 84 -4.71 -7.15 19.71
CA ALA A 84 -6.16 -7.17 19.83
C ALA A 84 -6.74 -5.87 19.25
N PRO A 85 -7.95 -5.89 18.66
CA PRO A 85 -8.63 -4.68 18.23
C PRO A 85 -8.91 -3.76 19.42
N LYS A 86 -8.82 -2.44 19.19
CA LYS A 86 -9.18 -1.43 20.21
C LYS A 86 -10.68 -1.39 20.48
N GLN A 87 -11.48 -1.72 19.47
CA GLN A 87 -12.93 -1.77 19.52
C GLN A 87 -13.41 -2.95 18.70
N LEU A 88 -14.42 -3.66 19.22
CA LEU A 88 -15.09 -4.72 18.47
C LEU A 88 -16.21 -4.13 17.61
N HIS A 89 -16.38 -4.73 16.44
CA HIS A 89 -17.40 -4.37 15.46
C HIS A 89 -18.21 -5.63 15.12
N PRO A 90 -19.19 -6.02 15.96
CA PRO A 90 -20.01 -7.21 15.70
C PRO A 90 -20.74 -7.14 14.36
N GLU A 91 -21.02 -5.93 13.86
CA GLU A 91 -21.63 -5.70 12.55
C GLU A 91 -20.75 -6.14 11.37
N ASP A 92 -19.45 -6.36 11.58
CA ASP A 92 -18.53 -6.86 10.56
C ASP A 92 -18.52 -8.39 10.46
N GLU A 93 -19.16 -9.07 11.41
CA GLU A 93 -19.12 -10.52 11.48
C GLU A 93 -19.80 -11.14 10.25
N GLY A 94 -19.06 -11.99 9.54
CA GLY A 94 -19.55 -12.70 8.35
C GLY A 94 -19.34 -11.99 7.01
N GLU A 95 -18.78 -10.78 6.97
CA GLU A 95 -18.43 -10.13 5.70
C GLU A 95 -17.21 -10.81 5.05
N ASP A 96 -17.35 -11.21 3.77
CA ASP A 96 -16.25 -11.84 3.02
C ASP A 96 -15.26 -10.76 2.52
N ILE A 97 -14.08 -10.75 3.13
CA ILE A 97 -13.01 -9.82 2.76
C ILE A 97 -12.16 -10.45 1.66
N LEU A 98 -12.19 -9.88 0.46
CA LEU A 98 -11.32 -10.31 -0.64
C LEU A 98 -10.71 -9.12 -1.39
N LEU A 99 -9.79 -8.42 -0.74
CA LEU A 99 -9.21 -7.17 -1.26
C LEU A 99 -7.77 -7.39 -1.75
N ARG A 100 -7.37 -6.61 -2.74
CA ARG A 100 -5.99 -6.59 -3.24
C ARG A 100 -5.51 -5.16 -3.27
N VAL A 101 -4.34 -4.93 -2.67
CA VAL A 101 -3.66 -3.64 -2.66
C VAL A 101 -2.28 -3.83 -3.28
N PHE A 102 -1.87 -2.90 -4.13
CA PHE A 102 -0.58 -2.93 -4.81
C PHE A 102 0.28 -1.80 -4.30
N PHE A 103 1.53 -2.10 -3.90
CA PHE A 103 2.45 -1.10 -3.39
C PHE A 103 3.87 -1.30 -3.91
N HIS A 104 4.69 -0.27 -3.78
CA HIS A 104 6.10 -0.24 -4.16
C HIS A 104 6.96 0.20 -2.97
N PRO A 105 7.96 -0.59 -2.54
CA PRO A 105 8.98 -0.11 -1.61
C PRO A 105 9.83 0.95 -2.29
N HIS A 106 9.92 2.14 -1.70
CA HIS A 106 10.59 3.30 -2.27
C HIS A 106 11.53 3.97 -1.26
N GLY A 107 12.69 4.42 -1.74
CA GLY A 107 13.69 5.10 -0.91
C GLY A 107 14.18 4.25 0.25
N GLN A 108 14.51 4.89 1.38
CA GLN A 108 15.07 4.19 2.53
C GLN A 108 14.01 3.44 3.35
N LYS A 109 12.80 4.00 3.50
CA LYS A 109 11.76 3.50 4.41
C LYS A 109 10.32 3.91 4.01
N LYS A 110 10.00 3.97 2.72
CA LYS A 110 8.62 4.26 2.28
C LYS A 110 7.98 3.07 1.58
N ALA A 111 6.71 2.82 1.86
CA ALA A 111 5.88 1.91 1.10
C ALA A 111 4.80 2.73 0.39
N LEU A 112 4.97 2.94 -0.92
CA LEU A 112 4.06 3.71 -1.75
C LEU A 112 2.92 2.82 -2.24
N VAL A 113 1.70 3.06 -1.75
CA VAL A 113 0.50 2.36 -2.19
C VAL A 113 0.02 2.95 -3.51
N LEU A 114 0.04 2.13 -4.56
CA LEU A 114 -0.18 2.53 -5.94
C LEU A 114 -1.65 2.39 -6.36
N HIS A 115 -2.27 1.27 -5.99
CA HIS A 115 -3.61 0.93 -6.40
C HIS A 115 -4.25 -0.09 -5.45
N GLY A 116 -5.58 -0.19 -5.45
CA GLY A 116 -6.31 -1.21 -4.72
C GLY A 116 -7.67 -1.48 -5.37
N TYR A 117 -8.19 -2.68 -5.19
CA TYR A 117 -9.52 -3.05 -5.67
C TYR A 117 -10.13 -4.21 -4.87
N ASP A 118 -11.45 -4.31 -4.93
CA ASP A 118 -12.21 -5.44 -4.38
C ASP A 118 -12.23 -6.59 -5.40
N LYS A 119 -11.53 -7.69 -5.08
CA LYS A 119 -11.49 -8.88 -5.93
C LYS A 119 -12.74 -9.74 -5.77
N GLY A 120 -13.47 -9.63 -4.65
CA GLY A 120 -14.77 -10.28 -4.45
C GLY A 120 -15.78 -9.80 -5.48
N GLN A 121 -15.83 -8.49 -5.74
CA GLN A 121 -16.71 -7.90 -6.76
C GLN A 121 -16.35 -8.31 -8.20
N ASN A 122 -15.06 -8.54 -8.51
CA ASN A 122 -14.65 -9.01 -9.83
C ASN A 122 -13.53 -10.07 -9.76
N PRO A 123 -13.88 -11.36 -9.69
CA PRO A 123 -12.91 -12.43 -9.45
C PRO A 123 -12.04 -12.77 -10.67
N SER A 124 -12.38 -12.28 -11.88
CA SER A 124 -11.76 -12.72 -13.12
C SER A 124 -10.26 -12.41 -13.21
N LYS A 125 -9.47 -13.36 -13.75
CA LYS A 125 -8.02 -13.18 -13.99
C LYS A 125 -7.75 -11.99 -14.92
N LYS A 126 -8.58 -11.82 -15.95
CA LYS A 126 -8.47 -10.70 -16.90
C LYS A 126 -8.66 -9.36 -16.18
N HIS A 127 -9.57 -9.25 -15.21
CA HIS A 127 -9.74 -8.04 -14.43
C HIS A 127 -8.53 -7.79 -13.52
N GLN A 128 -8.06 -8.80 -12.78
CA GLN A 128 -6.86 -8.68 -11.95
C GLN A 128 -5.64 -8.20 -12.75
N GLN A 129 -5.42 -8.74 -13.96
CA GLN A 129 -4.31 -8.30 -14.81
C GLN A 129 -4.42 -6.82 -15.19
N ARG A 130 -5.64 -6.30 -15.43
CA ARG A 130 -5.85 -4.87 -15.68
C ARG A 130 -5.52 -4.02 -14.45
N GLN A 131 -5.88 -4.49 -13.26
CA GLN A 131 -5.56 -3.79 -12.01
C GLN A 131 -4.06 -3.77 -11.72
N ILE A 132 -3.35 -4.86 -12.05
CA ILE A 132 -1.88 -4.91 -11.97
C ILE A 132 -1.25 -3.92 -12.96
N ALA A 133 -1.70 -3.93 -14.21
CA ALA A 133 -1.20 -3.01 -15.24
C ALA A 133 -1.39 -1.53 -14.82
N LEU A 134 -2.53 -1.19 -14.22
CA LEU A 134 -2.78 0.15 -13.70
C LEU A 134 -1.83 0.53 -12.55
N ALA A 135 -1.51 -0.42 -11.66
CA ALA A 135 -0.53 -0.19 -10.60
C ALA A 135 0.89 0.04 -11.18
N GLU A 136 1.28 -0.75 -12.18
CA GLU A 136 2.56 -0.60 -12.88
C GLU A 136 2.66 0.73 -13.63
N GLU A 137 1.60 1.16 -14.29
CA GLU A 137 1.50 2.47 -14.96
C GLU A 137 1.70 3.62 -13.97
N ARG A 138 0.99 3.59 -12.83
CA ARG A 138 1.14 4.60 -11.77
C ARG A 138 2.56 4.62 -11.20
N LEU A 139 3.19 3.46 -11.04
CA LEU A 139 4.58 3.38 -10.62
C LEU A 139 5.53 4.02 -11.65
N ALA A 140 5.29 3.79 -12.95
CA ALA A 140 6.06 4.41 -14.02
C ALA A 140 5.93 5.95 -13.99
N LEU A 141 4.70 6.47 -13.86
CA LEU A 141 4.42 7.90 -13.74
C LEU A 141 5.10 8.51 -12.50
N PHE A 142 4.99 7.86 -11.34
CA PHE A 142 5.67 8.28 -10.12
C PHE A 142 7.19 8.39 -10.33
N LYS A 143 7.82 7.34 -10.89
CA LYS A 143 9.27 7.33 -11.18
C LYS A 143 9.68 8.44 -12.15
N GLN A 144 8.85 8.75 -13.15
CA GLN A 144 9.12 9.87 -14.08
C GLN A 144 9.10 11.22 -13.35
N ARG A 145 8.10 11.45 -12.49
CA ARG A 145 7.98 12.69 -11.72
C ARG A 145 9.14 12.88 -10.76
N GLU A 146 9.56 11.82 -10.06
CA GLU A 146 10.72 11.88 -9.17
C GLU A 146 12.01 12.23 -9.92
N LYS A 147 12.24 11.64 -11.10
CA LYS A 147 13.37 12.02 -11.96
C LYS A 147 13.30 13.48 -12.41
N ALA A 148 12.12 13.99 -12.75
CA ALA A 148 11.94 15.38 -13.15
C ALA A 148 12.21 16.35 -12.00
N LYS A 149 11.74 16.03 -10.77
CA LYS A 149 12.03 16.81 -9.56
C LYS A 149 13.53 16.84 -9.25
N ALA A 150 14.21 15.69 -9.31
CA ALA A 150 15.65 15.60 -9.10
C ALA A 150 16.45 16.43 -10.11
N ARG A 151 16.02 16.49 -11.38
CA ARG A 151 16.64 17.35 -12.42
C ARG A 151 16.44 18.84 -12.18
N LYS A 152 15.31 19.25 -11.58
CA LYS A 152 14.99 20.65 -11.27
C LYS A 152 15.66 21.18 -10.00
N GLN A 153 16.29 20.33 -9.19
CA GLN A 153 17.08 20.72 -8.02
C GLN A 153 18.57 20.41 -8.26
N PRO A 154 19.35 21.27 -8.95
CA PRO A 154 20.79 21.13 -8.97
C PRO A 154 21.32 21.46 -7.57
N THR A 155 22.12 20.55 -7.02
CA THR A 155 22.88 20.70 -5.77
C THR A 155 23.54 22.07 -5.65
N ALA A 156 23.18 22.83 -4.61
CA ALA A 156 23.99 23.94 -4.13
C ALA A 156 25.35 23.40 -3.68
N ALA A 157 26.37 23.52 -4.54
CA ALA A 157 27.75 23.24 -4.18
C ALA A 157 28.22 24.26 -3.15
N LYS A 158 28.71 23.77 -2.00
CA LYS A 158 29.29 24.59 -0.92
C LYS A 158 30.48 25.41 -1.45
N PRO A 159 30.56 26.73 -1.23
CA PRO A 159 31.82 27.45 -1.39
C PRO A 159 32.78 27.04 -0.26
N GLN A 160 34.00 26.68 -0.67
CA GLN A 160 35.12 26.29 0.17
C GLN A 160 35.53 27.42 1.12
N GLU A 161 35.89 27.05 2.36
CA GLU A 161 36.68 27.87 3.27
C GLU A 161 37.97 28.34 2.57
N ARG A 162 38.22 29.65 2.60
CA ARG A 162 39.56 30.21 2.43
C ARG A 162 39.93 30.90 3.73
N LYS A 163 40.93 30.35 4.41
CA LYS A 163 41.79 31.08 5.36
C LYS A 163 43.06 31.49 4.63
#